data_AF-A0A523HD62-F1
#
_entry.id   AF-A0A523HD62-F1
#
_cell.length_a   1.000
_cell.length_b   1.000
_cell.length_c   1.000
_cell.angle_alpha   90.00
_cell.angle_beta   90.00
_cell.angle_gamma   90.00
#
_symmetry.space_group_name_H-M   'P 1'
#
loop_
_entity.id
_entity.type
_entity.pdbx_description
1 polymer ?
#
loop_
_entity_poly.entity_id
_entity_poly.type
_entity_poly.pdbx_seq_one_letter_code
_entity_poly.pdbx_strand_id
1 'polypeptide(L)' 'MNSITALRVELADIFSGLKAKTIDNKDAQAMINAAGKMINCVKLQLEYQQLLGTGIKIVFLDEDPGE' A
#
# COMPACT_ATOMS: atom_id res chain seq x y z
N MET A 1 -13.63 0.08 -1.29
CA MET A 1 -12.50 -0.75 -1.78
C MET A 1 -11.27 -0.26 -1.04
N ASN A 2 -10.80 -1.00 -0.04
CA ASN A 2 -9.83 -0.48 0.93
C ASN A 2 -8.49 -0.26 0.23
N SER A 3 -7.88 0.92 0.38
CA SER A 3 -6.63 1.24 -0.32
C SER A 3 -5.50 0.26 0.00
N ILE A 4 -5.46 -0.25 1.24
CA ILE A 4 -4.50 -1.30 1.64
C ILE A 4 -4.82 -2.69 1.05
N THR A 5 -6.10 -3.03 0.92
CA THR A 5 -6.55 -4.28 0.29
C THR A 5 -6.27 -4.24 -1.21
N ALA A 6 -6.52 -3.10 -1.86
CA ALA A 6 -6.19 -2.86 -3.26
C ALA A 6 -4.67 -2.98 -3.50
N LEU A 7 -3.85 -2.31 -2.67
CA LEU A 7 -2.38 -2.41 -2.77
C LEU A 7 -1.89 -3.87 -2.60
N ARG A 8 -2.52 -4.65 -1.71
CA ARG A 8 -2.19 -6.07 -1.54
C ARG A 8 -2.54 -6.90 -2.78
N VAL A 9 -3.70 -6.64 -3.40
CA VAL A 9 -4.12 -7.30 -4.64
C VAL A 9 -3.15 -6.95 -5.78
N GLU A 10 -2.83 -5.66 -5.95
CA GLU A 10 -1.87 -5.20 -6.96
C GLU A 10 -0.48 -5.84 -6.79
N LEU A 11 0.01 -5.97 -5.56
CA LEU A 11 1.27 -6.66 -5.28
C LEU A 11 1.21 -8.16 -5.62
N ALA A 12 0.07 -8.81 -5.38
CA ALA A 12 -0.14 -10.21 -5.74
C ALA A 12 -0.19 -10.41 -7.27
N ASP A 13 -0.78 -9.44 -7.98
CA ASP A 13 -0.83 -9.43 -9.44
C ASP A 13 0.56 -9.20 -10.04
N ILE A 14 1.35 -8.27 -9.48
CA ILE A 14 2.76 -8.06 -9.87
C ILE A 14 3.57 -9.33 -9.70
N PHE A 15 3.42 -10.02 -8.57
CA PHE A 15 4.11 -11.29 -8.32
C PHE A 15 3.71 -12.37 -9.32
N SER A 16 2.42 -12.48 -9.62
CA SER A 16 1.89 -13.43 -10.60
C SER A 16 2.41 -13.12 -12.01
N GLY A 17 2.45 -11.85 -12.39
CA GLY A 17 2.99 -11.38 -13.67
C GLY A 17 4.50 -11.59 -13.81
N LEU A 18 5.26 -11.40 -12.73
CA LEU A 18 6.69 -11.77 -12.69
C LEU A 18 6.90 -13.27 -12.92
N LYS A 19 6.11 -14.12 -12.24
CA LYS A 19 6.18 -15.58 -12.42
C LYS A 19 5.82 -16.01 -13.83
N ALA A 20 4.82 -15.34 -14.43
CA ALA A 20 4.39 -15.58 -15.79
C ALA A 20 5.31 -14.93 -16.86
N LYS A 21 6.32 -14.15 -16.45
CA LYS A 21 7.18 -13.35 -17.32
C LYS A 21 6.41 -12.35 -18.20
N THR A 22 5.25 -11.89 -17.74
CA THR A 22 4.41 -10.90 -18.43
C THR A 22 4.67 -9.48 -17.96
N ILE A 23 5.44 -9.30 -16.90
CA ILE A 23 5.90 -8.00 -16.37
C ILE A 23 7.43 -8.00 -16.37
N ASP A 24 8.03 -6.89 -16.79
CA ASP A 24 9.49 -6.72 -16.74
C ASP A 24 9.99 -6.60 -15.29
N ASN A 25 11.16 -7.18 -15.00
CA ASN A 25 11.73 -7.16 -13.66
C ASN A 25 11.97 -5.73 -13.13
N LYS A 26 12.36 -4.79 -14.01
CA LYS A 26 12.63 -3.40 -13.63
C LYS A 26 11.35 -2.67 -13.25
N ASP A 27 10.28 -2.88 -14.01
CA ASP A 27 8.98 -2.26 -13.76
C ASP A 27 8.36 -2.82 -12.47
N ALA A 28 8.43 -4.15 -12.28
CA ALA A 28 7.98 -4.77 -11.05
C ALA A 28 8.76 -4.26 -9.83
N GLN A 29 10.08 -4.10 -9.94
CA GLN A 29 10.90 -3.54 -8.87
C GLN A 29 10.51 -2.10 -8.54
N ALA A 30 10.22 -1.27 -9.54
CA ALA A 30 9.77 0.10 -9.34
C ALA A 30 8.41 0.15 -8.61
N MET A 31 7.47 -0.70 -8.99
CA MET A 31 6.15 -0.82 -8.34
C MET A 31 6.26 -1.29 -6.89
N ILE A 32 7.06 -2.33 -6.62
CA ILE A 32 7.30 -2.83 -5.25
C ILE A 32 7.93 -1.74 -4.38
N ASN A 33 8.89 -0.99 -4.92
CA ASN A 33 9.53 0.11 -4.20
C ASN A 33 8.53 1.23 -3.88
N ALA A 34 7.61 1.55 -4.81
CA ALA A 34 6.57 2.53 -4.58
C ALA A 34 5.59 2.08 -3.48
N ALA A 35 5.13 0.82 -3.56
CA ALA A 35 4.27 0.22 -2.54
C ALA A 35 4.92 0.23 -1.15
N GLY A 36 6.21 -0.12 -1.06
CA GLY A 36 6.97 -0.08 0.19
C GLY A 36 7.03 1.32 0.81
N LYS A 37 7.17 2.38 -0.02
CA LYS A 37 7.12 3.77 0.45
C LYS A 37 5.73 4.14 0.98
N MET A 38 4.65 3.72 0.30
CA MET A 38 3.28 3.95 0.76
C MET A 38 3.03 3.31 2.13
N ILE A 39 3.42 2.04 2.29
CA ILE A 39 3.29 1.32 3.56
C ILE A 39 4.08 2.01 4.67
N ASN A 40 5.30 2.48 4.37
CA ASN A 40 6.11 3.22 5.33
C ASN A 40 5.46 4.55 5.76
N CYS A 41 4.83 5.29 4.84
CA CYS A 41 4.09 6.51 5.19
C CYS A 41 2.94 6.19 6.17
N VAL A 42 2.19 5.13 5.93
CA VAL A 42 1.08 4.70 6.79
C VAL A 42 1.58 4.27 8.17
N LYS A 43 2.70 3.54 8.21
CA LYS A 43 3.37 3.16 9.46
C LYS A 43 3.74 4.39 10.29
N LEU A 44 4.37 5.40 9.68
CA LEU A 44 4.74 6.64 10.36
C LEU A 44 3.51 7.39 10.88
N GLN A 45 2.41 7.39 10.13
CA GLN A 45 1.15 7.99 10.58
C GLN A 45 0.58 7.27 11.81
N LEU A 46 0.62 5.93 11.83
CA LEU A 46 0.21 5.14 13.00
C LEU A 46 1.10 5.43 14.23
N GLU A 47 2.43 5.47 14.05
CA GLU A 47 3.37 5.79 15.11
C GLU A 47 3.12 7.20 15.66
N TYR A 48 2.89 8.18 14.77
CA TYR A 48 2.58 9.55 15.15
C TYR A 48 1.26 9.65 15.94
N GLN A 49 0.23 8.90 15.55
CA GLN A 49 -1.04 8.83 16.29
C GLN A 49 -0.87 8.26 17.70
N GLN A 50 -0.10 7.19 17.83
CA GLN A 50 0.21 6.61 19.14
C GLN A 50 0.91 7.62 20.05
N LEU A 51 1.82 8.44 19.50
CA LEU A 51 2.51 9.49 20.25
C LEU A 51 1.58 10.63 20.67
N LEU A 52 0.63 11.03 19.83
CA LEU A 52 -0.33 12.09 20.15
C LEU A 52 -1.44 11.62 21.11
N GLY A 53 -1.66 10.30 21.24
CA GLY A 53 -2.81 9.75 21.94
C GLY A 53 -4.15 10.08 21.27
N THR A 54 -4.12 10.50 20.01
CA THR A 54 -5.31 10.88 19.22
C THR A 54 -5.54 9.85 18.12
N GLY A 55 -6.78 9.36 18.03
CA GLY A 55 -7.21 8.44 16.96
C GLY A 55 -7.50 9.19 15.66
N ILE A 56 -6.49 9.84 15.08
CA ILE A 56 -6.65 10.52 13.78
C ILE A 56 -7.07 9.49 12.72
N LYS A 57 -7.98 9.85 11.81
CA LYS A 57 -8.40 8.95 10.73
C LYS A 57 -7.25 8.79 9.73
N ILE A 58 -6.80 7.54 9.47
CA ILE A 58 -5.87 7.26 8.38
C ILE A 58 -6.68 6.82 7.17
N VAL A 59 -6.94 7.76 6.26
CA VAL A 59 -7.75 7.54 5.05
C VAL A 59 -7.27 6.33 4.23
N PHE A 60 -5.96 6.06 4.20
CA PHE A 60 -5.41 4.91 3.48
C PHE A 60 -5.80 3.55 4.09
N LEU A 61 -6.08 3.49 5.39
CA LEU A 61 -6.48 2.26 6.08
C LEU A 61 -8.00 2.04 6.04
N ASP A 62 -8.78 3.09 5.84
CA ASP A 62 -10.24 3.01 5.84
C ASP A 62 -10.81 2.57 4.49
N GLU A 63 -12.03 2.01 4.54
CA GLU A 63 -12.71 1.43 3.39
C GLU A 63 -13.42 2.45 2.48
N ASP A 64 -13.37 3.73 2.82
CA ASP A 64 -14.36 4.74 2.43
C ASP A 64 -13.99 5.49 1.13
N PRO A 65 -14.58 5.14 -0.03
CA PRO A 65 -14.80 6.11 -1.08
C PRO A 65 -15.90 7.04 -0.56
N GLY A 66 -15.53 8.17 0.04
CA GLY A 66 -16.50 9.21 0.33
C GLY A 66 -17.17 9.62 -0.98
N GLU A 67 -18.49 9.40 -1.04
CA GLU A 67 -19.53 9.91 -1.98
C GLU A 67 -19.17 10.09 -3.47
#